data_AF-A0A8A2VGP5-F1
#
_entry.id   AF-A0A8A2VGP5-F1
#
_cell.length_a   1.000
_cell.length_b   1.000
_cell.length_c   1.000
_cell.angle_alpha   90.00
_cell.angle_beta   90.00
_cell.angle_gamma   90.00
#
_symmetry.space_group_name_H-M   'P 1'
#
loop_
_entity.id
_entity.type
_entity.pdbx_description
1 polymer ?
#
loop_
_entity_poly.entity_id
_entity_poly.type
_entity_poly.pdbx_seq_one_letter_code
_entity_poly.pdbx_strand_id
1 'polypeptide(L)' 'MSTKVADSTGYGPNSQMSAFGYVMAAIIAIALLPLLPVLIPAYLVWRVFFAEEEFEHSFEAWRNESGRRPSS' A
#
# COMPACT_ATOMS: atom_id res chain seq x y z
N MET A 1 4.57 -46.65 -23.87
CA MET A 1 5.63 -45.70 -23.49
C MET A 1 5.05 -44.81 -22.40
N SER A 2 5.35 -45.10 -21.13
CA SER A 2 4.77 -44.42 -19.97
C SER A 2 5.67 -43.24 -19.62
N THR A 3 5.19 -42.01 -19.86
CA THR A 3 5.87 -40.79 -19.44
C THR A 3 5.88 -40.75 -17.92
N LYS A 4 7.05 -40.98 -17.31
CA LYS A 4 7.22 -40.85 -15.85
C LYS A 4 7.10 -39.37 -15.50
N VAL A 5 6.13 -39.04 -14.65
CA VAL A 5 5.92 -37.67 -14.12
C VAL A 5 7.16 -37.15 -13.39
N ALA A 6 8.06 -38.04 -12.95
CA ALA A 6 9.36 -37.70 -12.35
C ALA A 6 10.39 -37.12 -13.35
N ASP A 7 10.21 -37.31 -14.66
CA ASP A 7 11.00 -36.63 -15.70
C ASP A 7 10.42 -35.24 -16.06
N SER A 8 9.36 -34.82 -15.36
CA SER A 8 8.93 -33.42 -15.38
C SER A 8 10.04 -32.61 -14.72
N THR A 9 10.85 -31.93 -15.54
CA THR A 9 11.57 -30.73 -15.11
C THR A 9 10.51 -29.68 -14.79
N GLY A 10 9.77 -29.92 -13.69
CA GLY A 10 8.79 -29.01 -13.16
C GLY A 10 9.50 -27.69 -13.03
N TYR A 11 8.94 -26.68 -13.72
CA TYR A 11 9.41 -25.30 -13.77
C TYR A 11 9.96 -24.90 -12.39
N GLY A 12 11.27 -25.10 -12.20
CA GLY A 12 11.93 -24.74 -10.96
C GLY A 12 11.88 -23.23 -10.81
N PRO A 13 12.03 -22.68 -9.60
CA PRO A 13 12.07 -21.24 -9.41
C PRO A 13 13.07 -20.62 -10.39
N ASN A 14 12.54 -19.89 -11.38
CA ASN A 14 13.30 -19.34 -12.48
C ASN A 14 14.11 -18.15 -11.98
N SER A 15 15.21 -18.44 -11.30
CA SER A 15 16.10 -17.46 -10.66
C SER A 15 16.64 -16.45 -11.67
N GLN A 16 16.72 -16.80 -12.95
CA GLN A 16 17.12 -15.89 -14.04
C GLN A 16 16.02 -14.86 -14.37
N MET A 17 14.75 -15.26 -14.42
CA MET A 17 13.62 -14.30 -14.55
C MET A 17 13.50 -13.40 -13.32
N SER A 18 13.74 -13.96 -12.13
CA SER A 18 13.67 -13.21 -10.87
C SER A 18 14.77 -12.17 -10.74
N ALA A 19 16.00 -12.48 -11.18
CA ALA A 19 17.13 -11.55 -11.16
C ALA A 19 16.89 -10.28 -11.98
N PHE A 20 16.31 -10.42 -13.18
CA PHE A 20 15.95 -9.26 -14.01
C PHE A 20 14.95 -8.34 -13.29
N GLY A 21 13.93 -8.92 -12.65
CA GLY A 21 12.95 -8.16 -11.87
C GLY A 21 13.58 -7.37 -10.73
N TYR A 22 14.52 -7.96 -10.00
CA TYR A 22 15.24 -7.26 -8.92
C TYR A 22 16.12 -6.13 -9.43
N VAL A 23 16.81 -6.32 -10.56
CA VAL A 23 17.62 -5.26 -11.20
C VAL A 23 16.73 -4.09 -11.62
N MET A 24 15.61 -4.37 -12.27
CA MET A 24 14.66 -3.33 -12.66
C MET A 24 14.05 -2.61 -11.45
N ALA A 25 13.69 -3.34 -10.40
CA ALA A 25 13.20 -2.75 -9.16
C ALA A 25 14.25 -1.84 -8.50
N ALA A 26 15.53 -2.24 -8.50
CA ALA A 26 16.62 -1.42 -7.97
C ALA A 26 16.80 -0.13 -8.79
N ILE A 27 16.74 -0.22 -10.12
CA ILE A 27 16.81 0.96 -11.01
C ILE A 27 15.66 1.92 -10.71
N ILE A 28 14.42 1.41 -10.60
CA ILE A 28 13.24 2.22 -10.29
C ILE A 28 13.38 2.84 -8.90
N ALA A 29 13.82 2.09 -7.90
CA ALA A 29 14.04 2.60 -6.56
C ALA A 29 15.05 3.74 -6.56
N ILE A 30 16.20 3.58 -7.23
CA ILE A 30 17.22 4.63 -7.35
C ILE A 30 16.69 5.87 -8.08
N ALA A 31 15.83 5.69 -9.08
CA ALA A 31 15.21 6.80 -9.80
C ALA A 31 14.16 7.55 -8.95
N LEU A 32 13.41 6.85 -8.10
CA LEU A 32 12.31 7.42 -7.31
C LEU A 32 12.74 7.94 -5.93
N LEU A 33 13.75 7.34 -5.29
CA LEU A 33 14.25 7.74 -3.97
C LEU A 33 14.60 9.24 -3.89
N PRO A 34 15.28 9.83 -4.89
CA PRO A 34 15.59 11.25 -4.90
C PRO A 34 14.35 12.16 -4.95
N LEU A 35 13.18 11.62 -5.30
CA LEU A 35 11.93 12.37 -5.33
C LEU A 35 11.29 12.48 -3.93
N LEU A 36 11.58 11.56 -3.02
CA LEU A 36 11.09 11.57 -1.64
C LEU A 36 11.30 12.90 -0.89
N PRO A 37 12.48 13.56 -0.91
CA PRO A 37 12.67 14.84 -0.24
C PRO A 37 11.75 15.96 -0.76
N VAL A 38 11.15 15.80 -1.94
CA VAL A 38 10.15 16.75 -2.49
C VAL A 38 8.73 16.27 -2.16
N LEU A 39 8.44 14.99 -2.36
CA LEU A 39 7.12 14.41 -2.12
C LEU A 39 6.72 14.46 -0.64
N ILE A 40 7.66 14.21 0.27
CA ILE A 40 7.37 14.18 1.72
C ILE A 40 6.92 15.57 2.21
N PRO A 41 7.66 16.67 2.00
CA PRO A 41 7.18 18.00 2.38
C PRO A 41 5.90 18.40 1.68
N ALA A 42 5.77 18.11 0.38
CA ALA A 42 4.55 18.42 -0.37
C ALA A 42 3.32 17.71 0.23
N TYR A 43 3.48 16.42 0.58
CA TYR A 43 2.45 15.66 1.27
C TYR A 43 2.12 16.21 2.65
N LEU A 44 3.12 16.60 3.44
CA LEU A 44 2.91 17.17 4.77
C LEU A 44 2.16 18.51 4.69
N VAL A 45 2.56 19.40 3.79
CA VAL A 45 1.85 20.67 3.54
C VAL A 45 0.43 20.38 3.11
N TRP A 46 0.24 19.47 2.14
CA TRP A 46 -1.10 19.09 1.70
C TRP A 46 -1.96 18.54 2.85
N ARG A 47 -1.41 17.63 3.66
CA ARG A 47 -2.11 17.03 4.81
C ARG A 47 -2.50 18.07 5.85
N VAL A 48 -1.62 19.02 6.16
CA VAL A 48 -1.85 20.04 7.18
C VAL A 48 -2.90 21.05 6.74
N PHE A 49 -2.89 21.46 5.46
CA PHE A 49 -3.72 22.57 4.99
C PHE A 49 -4.98 22.14 4.23
N PHE A 50 -5.03 20.92 3.69
CA PHE A 50 -6.10 20.49 2.80
C PHE A 50 -6.80 19.20 3.24
N ALA A 51 -6.28 18.48 4.24
CA ALA A 51 -6.93 17.27 4.75
C ALA A 51 -7.77 17.52 6.02
N GLU A 52 -8.39 18.70 6.12
CA GLU A 52 -9.25 19.11 7.25
C GLU A 52 -10.57 18.34 7.37
N GLU A 53 -10.82 17.29 6.57
CA GLU A 53 -12.09 16.55 6.65
C GLU A 53 -11.80 15.04 6.67
N GLU A 54 -11.73 14.44 7.87
CA GLU A 54 -12.07 13.03 8.17
C GLU A 54 -11.66 12.59 9.60
N PHE A 55 -11.35 13.51 10.52
CA PHE A 55 -11.10 13.17 11.93
C PHE A 55 -12.21 13.68 12.87
N GLU A 56 -13.47 13.49 12.47
CA GLU A 56 -14.64 13.84 13.31
C GLU A 56 -15.64 12.68 13.49
N HIS A 57 -15.20 11.45 13.74
CA HIS A 57 -16.10 10.44 14.35
C HIS A 57 -15.23 9.53 15.24
N SER A 58 -15.34 9.51 16.56
CA SER A 58 -16.31 8.63 17.22
C SER A 58 -16.15 8.66 18.75
N PHE A 59 -16.46 9.79 19.39
CA PHE A 59 -16.82 9.77 20.82
C PHE A 59 -17.80 10.88 21.18
N GLU A 60 -17.57 12.10 20.68
CA GLU A 60 -18.49 13.23 20.85
C GLU A 60 -19.78 13.08 20.05
N ALA A 61 -19.69 12.69 18.78
CA ALA A 61 -20.85 12.38 17.94
C ALA A 61 -21.71 11.25 18.53
N TRP A 62 -21.08 10.15 18.97
CA TRP A 62 -21.76 9.01 19.59
C TRP A 62 -22.48 9.39 20.90
N ARG A 63 -21.88 10.23 21.74
CA ARG A 63 -22.49 10.72 22.98
C ARG A 63 -23.70 11.63 22.73
N ASN A 64 -23.65 12.46 21.68
CA ASN A 64 -24.76 13.34 21.33
C ASN A 64 -25.95 12.59 20.74
N GLU A 65 -25.70 11.49 20.00
CA GLU A 65 -26.76 10.64 19.44
C GLU A 65 -27.40 9.72 20.49
N SER A 66 -26.62 9.14 21.41
CA SER A 66 -27.12 8.26 22.47
C SER A 66 -27.90 8.98 23.59
N GLY A 67 -27.78 10.31 23.69
CA GLY A 67 -28.52 11.14 24.65
C GLY A 67 -29.95 11.48 24.23
N ARG A 68 -30.34 11.21 22.98
CA ARG A 68 -31.68 11.54 22.47
C ARG A 68 -32.63 10.37 22.74
N ARG A 69 -33.35 10.42 23.86
CA ARG A 69 -34.49 9.50 24.11
C ARG A 69 -35.50 9.64 22.97
N PRO A 70 -36.08 8.54 22.45
CA PRO A 70 -37.18 8.64 21.51
C PRO A 70 -38.35 9.27 22.26
N SER A 71 -38.72 10.50 21.87
CA SER A 71 -39.97 11.10 22.31
C SER A 71 -41.13 10.29 21.74
N SER A 72 -42.01 9.84 22.63
CA SER A 72 -43.31 9.22 22.37
C SER A 72 -44.12 9.89 21.28
#